data_AF-A0A4Y8CCZ2-F1
#
_entry.id   AF-A0A4Y8CCZ2-F1
#
_cell.length_a   1.000
_cell.length_b   1.000
_cell.length_c   1.000
_cell.angle_alpha   90.00
_cell.angle_beta   90.00
_cell.angle_gamma   90.00
#
_symmetry.space_group_name_H-M   'P 1'
#
loop_
_entity.id
_entity.type
_entity.pdbx_description
1 polymer ?
#
loop_
_entity_poly.entity_id
_entity_poly.type
_entity_poly.pdbx_seq_one_letter_code
_entity_poly.pdbx_strand_id
1 'polypeptide(L)' 'MFSSFFASKKWALWAYLGLFLLLFFLYIQTSLNVAINSWYSDFYNVLQKPKIELLDSNS' A
#
# COMPACT_ATOMS: atom_id res chain seq x y z
N MET A 1 -28.71 -4.53 -15.00
CA MET A 1 -27.37 -5.15 -14.85
C MET A 1 -26.84 -4.98 -13.43
N PHE A 2 -26.66 -3.76 -12.90
CA PHE A 2 -26.23 -3.54 -11.51
C PHE A 2 -27.19 -4.13 -10.47
N SER A 3 -28.50 -3.87 -10.60
CA SER A 3 -29.54 -4.45 -9.75
C SER A 3 -29.62 -5.98 -9.87
N SER A 4 -29.44 -6.52 -11.07
CA SER A 4 -29.45 -7.97 -11.31
C SER A 4 -28.31 -8.71 -10.61
N PHE A 5 -27.20 -8.03 -10.34
CA PHE A 5 -26.01 -8.61 -9.72
C PHE A 5 -25.96 -8.35 -8.21
N PHE A 6 -26.23 -7.11 -7.77
CA PHE A 6 -26.18 -6.71 -6.35
C PHE A 6 -27.51 -6.84 -5.59
N ALA A 7 -28.65 -6.88 -6.29
CA ALA A 7 -29.98 -7.02 -5.67
C ALA A 7 -30.61 -8.41 -5.88
N SER A 8 -29.96 -9.31 -6.65
CA SER A 8 -30.39 -10.71 -6.77
C SER A 8 -29.96 -11.52 -5.56
N LYS A 9 -30.91 -12.17 -4.86
CA LYS A 9 -30.62 -13.05 -3.72
C LYS A 9 -29.63 -14.17 -4.03
N LYS A 10 -29.62 -14.66 -5.28
CA LYS A 10 -28.71 -15.71 -5.73
C LYS A 10 -27.24 -15.27 -5.72
N TRP A 11 -26.99 -14.00 -6.02
CA TRP A 11 -25.64 -13.47 -6.23
C TRP A 11 -25.21 -12.45 -5.17
N ALA A 12 -26.13 -11.99 -4.32
CA ALA A 12 -25.88 -10.94 -3.33
C ALA A 12 -24.66 -11.27 -2.44
N LEU A 13 -24.57 -12.48 -1.89
CA LEU A 13 -23.45 -12.87 -1.03
C LEU A 13 -22.10 -12.71 -1.76
N TRP A 14 -22.00 -13.23 -2.98
CA TRP A 14 -20.78 -13.15 -3.80
C TRP A 14 -20.47 -11.71 -4.23
N ALA A 15 -21.49 -10.93 -4.56
CA ALA A 15 -21.32 -9.54 -5.00
C ALA A 15 -20.81 -8.64 -3.86
N TYR A 16 -21.42 -8.72 -2.68
CA TYR A 16 -21.01 -7.92 -1.52
C TYR A 16 -19.69 -8.39 -0.90
N LEU A 17 -19.47 -9.71 -0.81
CA LEU A 17 -18.21 -10.26 -0.31
C LEU A 17 -17.06 -9.95 -1.26
N GLY A 18 -17.28 -10.06 -2.59
CA GLY A 18 -16.30 -9.67 -3.59
C GLY A 18 -15.97 -8.19 -3.52
N LEU A 19 -16.98 -7.31 -3.41
CA LEU A 19 -16.77 -5.88 -3.22
C LEU A 19 -15.96 -5.57 -1.95
N PHE A 20 -16.31 -6.19 -0.83
CA PHE A 20 -15.59 -6.03 0.43
C PHE A 20 -14.12 -6.46 0.30
N LEU A 21 -13.86 -7.63 -0.28
CA LEU A 21 -12.49 -8.12 -0.47
C LEU A 21 -11.68 -7.22 -1.41
N LEU A 22 -12.29 -6.68 -2.47
CA LEU A 22 -11.62 -5.74 -3.36
C LEU A 22 -11.19 -4.47 -2.62
N LEU A 23 -12.08 -3.88 -1.83
CA LEU A 23 -11.76 -2.69 -1.02
C LEU A 23 -10.71 -2.99 0.04
N PHE A 24 -10.81 -4.16 0.70
CA PHE A 24 -9.85 -4.62 1.69
C PHE A 24 -8.45 -4.81 1.11
N PHE A 25 -8.33 -5.48 -0.04
CA PHE A 25 -7.04 -5.67 -0.70
C PHE A 25 -6.47 -4.37 -1.25
N LEU A 26 -7.32 -3.48 -1.79
CA LEU A 26 -6.87 -2.16 -2.23
C LEU A 26 -6.27 -1.36 -1.06
N TYR A 27 -6.92 -1.37 0.10
CA TYR A 27 -6.41 -0.72 1.30
C TYR A 27 -5.06 -1.29 1.76
N ILE A 28 -4.95 -2.62 1.82
CA ILE A 28 -3.70 -3.29 2.20
C ILE A 28 -2.59 -2.94 1.20
N GLN A 29 -2.87 -3.00 -0.10
CA GLN A 29 -1.90 -2.68 -1.14
C GLN A 29 -1.35 -1.26 -0.98
N THR A 30 -2.21 -0.26 -0.79
CA THR A 30 -1.76 1.12 -0.58
C THR A 30 -0.98 1.28 0.73
N SER A 31 -1.40 0.61 1.80
CA SER A 31 -0.70 0.63 3.09
C SER A 31 0.71 0.04 2.98
N LEU A 32 0.85 -1.09 2.29
CA LEU A 32 2.13 -1.72 2.01
C LEU A 32 3.02 -0.82 1.15
N ASN A 33 2.48 -0.16 0.13
CA ASN A 33 3.24 0.78 -0.70
C ASN A 33 3.81 1.94 0.12
N VAL A 34 3.02 2.52 1.03
CA VAL A 34 3.49 3.60 1.91
C VAL A 34 4.57 3.08 2.87
N ALA A 35 4.38 1.90 3.46
CA ALA A 35 5.36 1.28 4.34
C ALA A 35 6.69 0.99 3.63
N ILE A 36 6.63 0.43 2.41
CA ILE A 36 7.81 0.18 1.57
C ILE A 36 8.50 1.50 1.22
N ASN A 37 7.74 2.53 0.85
CA ASN A 37 8.31 3.84 0.52
C ASN A 37 9.04 4.47 1.72
N SER A 38 8.44 4.41 2.92
CA SER A 38 9.11 4.88 4.14
C SER A 38 10.38 4.10 4.43
N TRP A 39 10.30 2.77 4.35
CA TRP A 39 11.44 1.89 4.57
C TRP A 39 12.58 2.15 3.57
N TYR A 40 12.25 2.43 2.30
CA TYR A 40 13.22 2.77 1.27
C TYR A 40 13.97 4.07 1.62
N SER A 41 13.27 5.11 2.10
CA SER A 41 13.91 6.34 2.59
C SER A 41 14.90 6.06 3.73
N ASP A 42 14.51 5.24 4.70
CA ASP A 42 15.37 4.89 5.85
C ASP A 42 16.60 4.08 5.43
N PHE A 43 16.44 3.19 4.45
CA PHE A 43 17.55 2.44 3.87
C PHE A 43 18.64 3.38 3.31
N TYR A 44 18.26 4.39 2.52
CA TYR A 44 19.24 5.37 2.01
C TYR A 44 19.82 6.25 3.11
N ASN A 45 19.04 6.61 4.12
CA ASN A 45 19.57 7.35 5.28
C ASN A 45 20.73 6.58 5.95
N VAL A 46 20.62 5.25 6.10
CA VAL A 46 21.70 4.42 6.66
C VAL A 46 22.91 4.40 5.73
N LEU A 47 22.72 4.18 4.42
CA LEU A 47 23.82 4.13 3.46
C LEU A 47 24.53 5.48 3.27
N GLN A 48 23.80 6.59 3.40
CA GLN A 48 24.30 7.92 3.07
C GLN A 48 24.95 8.64 4.25
N LYS A 49 24.61 8.30 5.50
CA LYS A 49 25.24 8.83 6.72
C LYS A 49 26.78 8.92 6.65
N PRO A 50 27.51 7.83 6.35
CA PRO A 50 28.97 7.89 6.31
C PRO A 50 29.52 8.78 5.18
N LYS A 51 28.80 8.92 4.05
CA LYS A 51 29.20 9.83 2.97
C LYS A 51 29.04 11.29 3.37
N ILE A 52 27.99 11.64 4.13
CA ILE A 52 27.74 13.01 4.58
C ILE A 52 28.79 13.44 5.61
N GLU A 53 29.11 12.57 6.57
CA GLU A 53 30.12 12.85 7.61
C GLU A 53 31.50 13.17 7.03
N LEU A 54 31.90 12.50 5.95
CA LEU A 54 33.14 12.77 5.22
C LEU A 54 33.16 14.11 4.47
N LEU A 55 32.00 14.66 4.11
CA LEU A 55 31.91 15.97 3.45
C LEU A 55 31.98 17.10 4.48
N ASP A 56 31.31 16.94 5.62
CA ASP A 56 31.34 17.91 6.73
C ASP A 56 32.70 17.96 7.44
N SER A 57 33.49 16.89 7.43
CA SER A 57 34.83 16.88 8.04
C SER A 57 35.91 17.58 7.20
N ASN A 58 35.65 17.81 5.91
CA ASN A 58 36.59 18.40 4.95
C ASN A 58 36.27 19.87 4.61
N SER A 59 35.27 20.46 5.27
CA SER A 59 34.88 21.89 5.19
C SER A 59 35.15 22.59 6.51
#